data_AF-A0A1M6JU61-F1
#
_entry.id   AF-A0A1M6JU61-F1
#
_cell.length_a   1.000
_cell.length_b   1.000
_cell.length_c   1.000
_cell.angle_alpha   90.00
_cell.angle_beta   90.00
_cell.angle_gamma   90.00
#
_symmetry.space_group_name_H-M   'P 1'
#
loop_
_entity.id
_entity.type
_entity.pdbx_description
1 polymer ?
#
loop_
_entity_poly.entity_id
_entity_poly.type
_entity_poly.pdbx_seq_one_letter_code
_entity_poly.pdbx_strand_id
1 'polypeptide(L)'
;MAKQVIWSLVAKKQLKEAFQILKLKNGNNEVGEVLYVQLQNILHRISMNPFIGQTTEVENIRYIIPHPGYTLFYRHSLKKIEVVVLWDNRLKMGELKVIPKKE
;
A
#
# COMPACT_ATOMS: atom_id res chain seq x y z
N MET A 1 7.10 3.48 -21.94
CA MET A 1 5.62 3.57 -21.90
C MET A 1 5.14 3.17 -20.52
N ALA A 2 4.07 3.79 -20.03
CA ALA A 2 3.45 3.42 -18.77
C ALA A 2 2.88 1.99 -18.84
N LYS A 3 3.21 1.17 -17.86
CA LYS A 3 2.64 -0.18 -17.71
C LYS A 3 1.21 -0.09 -17.18
N GLN A 4 0.36 -1.03 -17.59
CA GLN A 4 -1.00 -1.10 -17.07
C GLN A 4 -0.96 -1.46 -15.58
N VAL A 5 -1.65 -0.69 -14.73
CA VAL A 5 -1.78 -1.01 -13.31
C VAL A 5 -3.05 -1.83 -13.08
N ILE A 6 -2.89 -3.02 -12.51
CA ILE A 6 -4.00 -3.87 -12.07
C ILE A 6 -3.89 -4.14 -10.57
N TRP A 7 -5.02 -4.42 -9.94
CA TRP A 7 -5.10 -4.73 -8.52
C TRP A 7 -5.58 -6.16 -8.32
N SER A 8 -4.91 -6.90 -7.45
CA SER A 8 -5.38 -8.20 -6.96
C SER A 8 -6.72 -8.04 -6.23
N LEU A 9 -7.48 -9.13 -6.12
CA LEU A 9 -8.74 -9.10 -5.37
C LEU A 9 -8.52 -8.71 -3.90
N VAL A 10 -7.43 -9.19 -3.31
CA VAL A 10 -7.01 -8.86 -1.94
C VAL A 10 -6.72 -7.37 -1.80
N ALA A 11 -5.91 -6.81 -2.69
CA ALA A 11 -5.56 -5.39 -2.65
C ALA A 11 -6.79 -4.49 -2.87
N LYS A 12 -7.73 -4.87 -3.73
CA LYS A 12 -9.00 -4.15 -3.91
C LYS A 12 -9.83 -4.14 -2.63
N LYS A 13 -9.91 -5.29 -1.94
CA LYS A 13 -10.63 -5.40 -0.65
C LYS A 13 -9.98 -4.52 0.41
N GLN A 14 -8.65 -4.59 0.55
CA GLN A 14 -7.87 -3.78 1.49
C GLN A 14 -7.99 -2.28 1.21
N LEU A 15 -8.00 -1.88 -0.06
CA LEU A 15 -8.23 -0.48 -0.44
C LEU A 15 -9.61 -0.01 0.03
N LYS A 16 -10.66 -0.80 -0.21
CA LYS A 16 -12.03 -0.47 0.24
C LYS A 16 -12.11 -0.35 1.76
N GLU A 17 -11.53 -1.30 2.48
CA GLU A 17 -11.50 -1.30 3.96
C GLU A 17 -10.73 -0.08 4.50
N ALA A 18 -9.58 0.25 3.91
CA ALA A 18 -8.80 1.42 4.29
C ALA A 18 -9.61 2.73 4.19
N PHE A 19 -10.34 2.93 3.09
CA PHE A 19 -11.21 4.10 2.93
C PHE A 19 -12.38 4.11 3.92
N GLN A 20 -12.99 2.95 4.18
CA GLN A 20 -14.07 2.86 5.17
C GLN A 20 -13.58 3.22 6.57
N ILE A 21 -12.43 2.68 7.00
CA ILE A 21 -11.84 2.99 8.31
C ILE A 21 -11.48 4.47 8.42
N LEU A 22 -10.86 5.06 7.38
CA LEU A 22 -10.51 6.48 7.38
C LEU A 22 -11.75 7.38 7.48
N LYS A 23 -12.82 7.05 6.75
CA LYS A 23 -14.10 7.76 6.82
C LYS A 23 -14.73 7.67 8.21
N LEU A 24 -14.76 6.48 8.79
CA LEU A 24 -15.31 6.26 10.13
C LEU A 24 -14.50 7.00 11.20
N LYS A 25 -13.18 7.01 11.11
CA LYS A 25 -12.30 7.64 12.11
C LYS A 25 -12.36 9.17 12.06
N ASN A 26 -12.43 9.76 10.87
CA ASN A 26 -12.34 11.22 10.71
C ASN A 26 -13.70 11.90 10.55
N GLY A 27 -14.79 11.13 10.40
CA GLY A 27 -16.14 11.65 10.17
C GLY A 27 -16.35 12.24 8.76
N ASN A 28 -15.29 12.37 7.95
CA ASN A 28 -15.31 12.88 6.59
C ASN A 28 -14.37 12.07 5.67
N ASN A 29 -14.35 12.41 4.38
CA ASN A 29 -13.54 11.71 3.37
C ASN A 29 -12.19 12.37 3.07
N GLU A 30 -11.87 13.53 3.64
CA GLU A 30 -10.73 14.37 3.24
C GLU A 30 -9.40 13.62 3.32
N VAL A 31 -9.16 12.92 4.43
CA VAL A 31 -7.96 12.10 4.61
C VAL A 31 -7.91 10.93 3.63
N GLY A 32 -9.07 10.38 3.26
CA GLY A 32 -9.18 9.40 2.19
C GLY A 32 -8.76 9.99 0.85
N GLU A 33 -9.26 11.15 0.48
CA GLU A 33 -8.92 11.82 -0.79
C GLU A 33 -7.42 12.10 -0.90
N VAL A 34 -6.78 12.57 0.18
CA VAL A 34 -5.32 12.75 0.24
C VAL A 34 -4.58 11.43 -0.02
N LEU A 35 -5.00 10.35 0.65
CA LEU A 35 -4.43 9.02 0.42
C LEU A 35 -4.62 8.56 -1.03
N TYR A 36 -5.80 8.81 -1.60
CA TYR A 36 -6.09 8.43 -2.98
C TYR A 36 -5.15 9.14 -3.96
N VAL A 37 -4.92 10.44 -3.79
CA VAL A 37 -3.98 11.22 -4.62
C VAL A 37 -2.55 10.69 -4.48
N GLN A 38 -2.11 10.40 -3.25
CA GLN A 38 -0.78 9.81 -3.01
C GLN A 38 -0.62 8.44 -3.67
N LEU A 39 -1.66 7.60 -3.61
CA LEU A 39 -1.68 6.32 -4.30
C LEU A 39 -1.63 6.49 -5.82
N GLN A 40 -2.42 7.38 -6.41
CA GLN A 40 -2.38 7.64 -7.85
C GLN A 40 -0.99 8.10 -8.31
N ASN A 41 -0.38 9.01 -7.55
CA ASN A 41 0.97 9.51 -7.85
C ASN A 41 2.02 8.40 -7.79
N ILE A 42 1.97 7.54 -6.76
CA ILE A 42 2.93 6.43 -6.67
C ILE A 42 2.70 5.40 -7.78
N LEU A 43 1.44 5.08 -8.08
CA LEU A 43 1.07 4.11 -9.11
C LEU A 43 1.50 4.56 -10.50
N HIS A 44 1.34 5.86 -10.80
CA HIS A 44 1.87 6.46 -12.01
C HIS A 44 3.40 6.30 -12.09
N ARG A 45 4.12 6.65 -11.02
CA ARG A 45 5.59 6.53 -10.99
C ARG A 45 6.07 5.09 -11.16
N ILE A 46 5.47 4.10 -10.48
CA ILE A 46 5.86 2.69 -10.64
C ILE A 46 5.46 2.12 -12.00
N SER A 47 4.40 2.64 -12.64
CA SER A 47 4.03 2.24 -13.99
C SER A 47 5.08 2.67 -15.02
N MET A 48 5.76 3.78 -14.78
CA MET A 48 6.83 4.32 -15.62
C MET A 48 8.19 3.69 -15.30
N ASN A 49 8.48 3.53 -14.00
CA ASN A 49 9.71 2.89 -13.53
C ASN A 49 9.40 1.91 -12.38
N PRO A 50 9.24 0.61 -12.67
CA PRO A 50 8.91 -0.40 -11.67
C PRO A 50 10.01 -0.64 -10.63
N PHE A 51 11.23 -0.15 -10.85
CA PHE A 51 12.39 -0.43 -10.00
C PHE A 51 12.57 0.59 -8.87
N ILE A 52 11.72 1.62 -8.80
CA ILE A 52 11.77 2.61 -7.70
C ILE A 52 11.34 2.03 -6.34
N GLY A 53 10.61 0.91 -6.34
CA GLY A 53 10.26 0.18 -5.14
C GLY A 53 11.40 -0.74 -4.69
N GLN A 54 11.52 -0.88 -3.37
CA GLN A 54 12.53 -1.72 -2.74
C GLN A 54 12.20 -3.20 -2.94
N THR A 55 13.24 -4.02 -3.13
CA THR A 55 13.10 -5.48 -3.25
C THR A 55 12.73 -6.10 -1.91
N THR A 56 11.99 -7.20 -1.95
CA THR A 56 11.75 -8.07 -0.79
C THR A 56 12.50 -9.38 -0.95
N GLU A 57 12.48 -10.22 0.10
CA GLU A 57 12.98 -11.61 0.04
C GLU A 57 12.18 -12.47 -0.95
N VAL A 58 10.93 -12.08 -1.24
CA VAL A 58 10.09 -12.76 -2.24
C VAL A 58 10.46 -12.25 -3.63
N GLU A 59 10.80 -13.18 -4.52
CA GLU A 59 11.18 -12.88 -5.89
C GLU A 59 10.09 -12.09 -6.62
N ASN A 60 10.52 -11.07 -7.39
CA ASN A 60 9.65 -10.19 -8.17
C ASN A 60 8.59 -9.44 -7.35
N ILE A 61 8.71 -9.40 -6.02
CA ILE A 61 7.90 -8.55 -5.16
C ILE A 61 8.74 -7.36 -4.72
N ARG A 62 8.16 -6.18 -4.93
CA ARG A 62 8.70 -4.90 -4.50
C ARG A 62 7.69 -4.21 -3.62
N TYR A 63 8.18 -3.33 -2.76
CA TYR A 63 7.33 -2.48 -1.94
C TYR A 63 7.70 -1.01 -2.05
N ILE A 64 6.73 -0.15 -1.83
CA ILE A 64 6.90 1.29 -1.75
C ILE A 64 5.92 1.87 -0.73
N ILE A 65 6.32 2.95 -0.06
CA ILE A 65 5.52 3.60 0.99
C ILE A 65 4.92 4.88 0.40
N PRO A 66 3.69 4.85 -0.14
CA PRO A 66 3.03 6.06 -0.65
C PRO A 66 2.63 7.05 0.44
N HIS A 67 2.39 6.54 1.65
CA HIS A 67 1.93 7.29 2.82
C HIS A 67 2.47 6.59 4.07
N PRO A 68 2.84 7.30 5.16
CA PRO A 68 3.40 6.66 6.36
C PRO A 68 2.53 5.52 6.94
N GLY A 69 1.21 5.64 6.80
CA GLY A 69 0.25 4.63 7.25
C GLY A 69 0.08 3.42 6.34
N TYR A 70 0.63 3.40 5.12
CA TYR A 70 0.42 2.29 4.18
C TYR A 70 1.67 1.91 3.40
N THR A 71 1.83 0.61 3.17
CA THR A 71 2.87 0.04 2.31
C THR A 71 2.20 -0.68 1.15
N LEU A 72 2.60 -0.34 -0.08
CA LEU A 72 2.08 -0.96 -1.29
C LEU A 72 3.08 -2.01 -1.79
N PHE A 73 2.64 -3.26 -1.87
CA PHE A 73 3.41 -4.36 -2.46
C PHE A 73 2.92 -4.63 -3.87
N TYR A 74 3.85 -4.74 -4.80
CA TYR A 74 3.55 -4.98 -6.19
C TYR A 74 4.58 -5.91 -6.84
N ARG A 75 4.15 -6.56 -7.91
CA ARG A 75 5.04 -7.25 -8.85
C ARG A 75 4.93 -6.62 -10.23
N HIS A 76 5.97 -6.73 -11.04
CA HIS A 76 5.95 -6.21 -12.39
C HIS A 76 6.21 -7.31 -13.42
N SER A 77 5.62 -7.14 -14.60
CA SER A 77 5.96 -7.88 -15.81
C SER A 77 6.32 -6.90 -16.93
N LEU A 78 6.52 -7.38 -18.15
CA LEU A 78 6.79 -6.50 -19.30
C LEU A 78 5.67 -5.47 -19.52
N LYS A 79 4.39 -5.87 -19.34
CA LYS A 79 3.22 -5.05 -19.70
C LYS A 79 2.48 -4.43 -18.52
N LYS A 80 2.58 -5.02 -17.32
CA LYS A 80 1.75 -4.64 -16.18
C LYS A 80 2.51 -4.47 -14.87
N ILE A 81 1.95 -3.62 -14.03
CA ILE A 81 2.17 -3.60 -12.58
C ILE A 81 0.94 -4.25 -11.95
N GLU A 82 1.16 -5.22 -11.08
CA GLU A 82 0.11 -5.82 -10.28
C GLU A 82 0.32 -5.45 -8.81
N VAL A 83 -0.62 -4.67 -8.27
CA VAL A 83 -0.69 -4.40 -6.84
C VAL A 83 -1.20 -5.67 -6.16
N VAL A 84 -0.34 -6.29 -5.37
CA VAL A 84 -0.62 -7.58 -4.71
C VAL A 84 -1.28 -7.35 -3.36
N VAL A 85 -0.76 -6.40 -2.58
CA VAL A 85 -1.21 -6.08 -1.22
C VAL A 85 -1.12 -4.57 -0.98
N LEU A 86 -2.15 -4.00 -0.35
CA LEU A 86 -2.08 -2.71 0.31
C LEU A 86 -2.06 -2.96 1.82
N TRP A 87 -0.88 -2.85 2.41
CA TRP A 87 -0.65 -3.12 3.82
C TRP A 87 -0.89 -1.87 4.65
N ASP A 88 -1.68 -1.98 5.71
CA ASP A 88 -1.84 -0.92 6.72
C ASP A 88 -0.75 -1.04 7.79
N ASN A 89 0.17 -0.07 7.80
CA ASN A 89 1.30 -0.04 8.73
C ASN A 89 0.86 0.13 10.19
N ARG A 90 -0.37 0.61 10.43
CA ARG A 90 -0.91 0.83 11.79
C ARG A 90 -1.34 -0.47 12.44
N LEU A 91 -1.66 -1.52 11.66
CA LEU A 91 -1.96 -2.84 12.21
C LEU A 91 -0.76 -3.43 12.95
N LYS A 92 0.46 -3.12 12.50
CA LYS A 92 1.71 -3.48 13.20
C LYS A 92 1.83 -2.82 14.58
N MET A 93 1.23 -1.63 14.78
CA MET A 93 1.23 -0.95 16.08
C MET A 93 0.22 -1.56 17.08
N GLY A 94 -0.79 -2.30 16.60
CA GLY A 94 -1.77 -2.98 17.45
C GLY A 94 -1.22 -4.19 18.22
N GLU A 95 -0.07 -4.73 17.82
CA GLU A 95 0.57 -5.90 18.45
C GLU A 95 1.82 -5.56 19.27
N LEU A 96 2.19 -4.28 19.41
CA LEU A 96 3.17 -3.87 20.41
C LEU A 96 2.46 -3.67 21.76
N LYS A 97 1.87 -4.74 22.30
CA LYS A 97 1.83 -4.86 23.75
C LYS A 97 3.28 -5.09 24.17
N VAL A 98 3.94 -4.02 24.59
CA VAL A 98 5.19 -4.10 25.33
C VAL A 98 4.92 -5.02 26.51
N ILE A 99 5.32 -6.29 26.40
CA ILE A 99 5.41 -7.17 27.56
C ILE A 99 6.63 -6.63 28.31
N PRO A 100 6.47 -6.05 29.51
CA PRO A 100 7.64 -5.67 30.28
C PRO A 100 8.42 -6.97 30.54
N LYS A 101 9.68 -6.98 30.10
CA LYS A 101 10.63 -8.00 30.54
C LYS A 101 10.63 -7.94 32.06
N LYS A 102 10.15 -9.00 32.72
CA LYS A 102 10.44 -9.20 34.14
C LYS A 102 11.94 -9.48 34.24
N GLU A 103 12.63 -8.62 34.99
CA GLU A 103 13.94 -8.90 35.56
C GLU A 103 13.84 -10.06 36.56
#